data_AF-A0A256XD36-F1
#
_entry.id   AF-A0A256XD36-F1
#
_cell.length_a   1.000
_cell.length_b   1.000
_cell.length_c   1.000
_cell.angle_alpha   90.00
_cell.angle_beta   90.00
_cell.angle_gamma   90.00
#
_symmetry.space_group_name_H-M   'P 1'
#
loop_
_entity.id
_entity.type
_entity.pdbx_description
1 polymer ?
#
loop_
_entity_poly.entity_id
_entity_poly.type
_entity_poly.pdbx_seq_one_letter_code
_entity_poly.pdbx_strand_id
1 'polypeptide(L)'
;MQSVNVDKDEYYVVLPISVMEKIVRYALTVCQDRCPSDRDPETCLYLVSLSKILGLGKPPCLDDYGSYSEKAFRRIIKNIEEKYRMKIQEFINSRIKEGPKSLDENVDLMEAQFALGMLNAMSSRRKLIIVKGSNIQISKTSETIIY
;
A
#
# COMPACT_ATOMS: atom_id res chain seq x y z
N MET A 1 20.14 21.92 11.34
CA MET A 1 19.21 20.77 11.28
C MET A 1 18.41 20.87 10.00
N GLN A 2 18.01 19.77 9.37
CA GLN A 2 16.90 19.82 8.40
C GLN A 2 15.59 19.83 9.17
N SER A 3 14.78 20.87 8.98
CA SER A 3 13.39 20.89 9.44
C SER A 3 12.55 20.04 8.49
N VAL A 4 11.72 19.15 9.05
CA VAL A 4 10.69 18.46 8.29
C VAL A 4 9.49 19.39 8.20
N ASN A 5 9.12 19.81 7.00
CA ASN A 5 7.88 20.55 6.78
C ASN A 5 6.72 19.56 6.75
N VAL A 6 5.96 19.51 7.83
CA VAL A 6 4.73 18.71 7.95
C VAL A 6 3.51 19.54 7.56
N ASP A 7 2.42 18.86 7.22
CA ASP A 7 1.12 19.53 7.08
C ASP A 7 0.69 20.11 8.43
N LYS A 8 -0.04 21.22 8.44
CA LYS A 8 -0.42 21.93 9.69
C LYS A 8 -1.80 21.55 10.20
N ASP A 9 -2.65 21.04 9.30
CA ASP A 9 -4.04 20.70 9.57
C ASP A 9 -4.23 19.18 9.74
N GLU A 10 -3.14 18.41 9.78
CA GLU A 10 -3.08 16.96 9.93
C GLU A 10 -2.46 16.58 11.30
N TYR A 11 -3.00 15.56 11.97
CA TYR A 11 -2.47 15.08 13.25
C TYR A 11 -1.33 14.07 13.03
N TYR A 12 -0.20 14.29 13.70
CA TYR A 12 1.00 13.44 13.60
C TYR A 12 1.28 12.68 14.90
N VAL A 13 1.49 11.36 14.79
CA VAL A 13 1.83 10.48 15.92
C VAL A 13 3.33 10.19 15.95
N VAL A 14 3.99 10.48 17.07
CA VAL A 14 5.39 10.08 17.33
C VAL A 14 5.38 8.74 18.08
N LEU A 15 5.71 7.65 17.38
CA LEU A 15 5.69 6.29 17.93
C LEU A 15 7.11 5.69 18.00
N PRO A 16 7.50 5.03 19.11
CA PRO A 16 8.75 4.28 19.16
C PRO A 16 8.77 3.15 18.11
N ILE A 17 9.93 2.96 17.47
CA ILE A 17 10.14 1.92 16.43
C ILE A 17 9.73 0.52 16.92
N SER A 18 10.02 0.18 18.17
CA SER A 18 9.67 -1.12 18.79
C SER A 18 8.17 -1.31 19.07
N VAL A 19 7.36 -0.25 19.01
CA VAL A 19 5.88 -0.34 19.07
C VAL A 19 5.31 -0.40 17.65
N MET A 20 5.84 0.41 16.72
CA MET A 20 5.52 0.30 15.29
C MET A 20 5.79 -1.11 14.76
N GLU A 21 6.90 -1.74 15.17
CA GLU A 21 7.24 -3.11 14.80
C GLU A 21 6.16 -4.13 15.17
N LYS A 22 5.57 -4.01 16.38
CA LYS A 22 4.50 -4.91 16.84
C LYS A 22 3.23 -4.73 16.00
N ILE A 23 2.85 -3.49 15.70
CA ILE A 23 1.69 -3.16 14.86
C ILE A 23 1.87 -3.71 13.45
N VAL A 24 3.05 -3.50 12.84
CA VAL A 24 3.35 -3.97 11.49
C VAL A 24 3.41 -5.50 11.44
N ARG A 25 4.01 -6.17 12.43
CA ARG A 25 3.98 -7.65 12.53
C ARG A 25 2.57 -8.20 12.56
N TYR A 26 1.67 -7.60 13.35
CA TYR A 26 0.26 -8.00 13.44
C TYR A 26 -0.50 -7.77 12.11
N ALA A 27 -0.29 -6.63 11.46
CA ALA A 27 -0.87 -6.35 10.14
C ALA A 27 -0.34 -7.29 9.05
N LEU A 28 0.92 -7.73 9.13
CA LEU A 28 1.50 -8.71 8.20
C LEU A 28 0.89 -10.11 8.34
N THR A 29 0.33 -10.48 9.49
CA THR A 29 -0.47 -11.72 9.63
C THR A 29 -1.72 -11.67 8.75
N VAL A 30 -2.44 -10.54 8.76
CA VAL A 30 -3.60 -10.32 7.87
C VAL A 30 -3.21 -10.37 6.38
N CYS A 31 -1.96 -10.03 6.05
CA CYS A 31 -1.40 -10.18 4.70
C CYS A 31 -1.09 -11.64 4.28
N GLN A 32 -1.22 -12.62 5.18
CA GLN A 32 -1.15 -14.05 4.89
C GLN A 32 -2.56 -14.66 4.74
N ASP A 33 -3.54 -14.18 5.53
CA ASP A 33 -4.86 -14.85 5.66
C ASP A 33 -5.98 -14.34 4.73
N ARG A 34 -5.81 -13.22 4.02
CA ARG A 34 -6.87 -12.60 3.17
C ARG A 34 -6.52 -12.56 1.68
N CYS A 35 -7.52 -12.55 0.80
CA CYS A 35 -7.29 -12.37 -0.63
C CYS A 35 -6.74 -10.96 -0.93
N PRO A 36 -5.87 -10.75 -1.95
CA PRO A 36 -5.41 -9.40 -2.32
C PRO A 36 -6.53 -8.42 -2.71
N SER A 37 -7.67 -8.91 -3.21
CA SER A 37 -8.87 -8.12 -3.49
C SER A 37 -9.47 -7.45 -2.25
N ASP A 38 -9.28 -8.05 -1.08
CA ASP A 38 -9.94 -7.67 0.18
C ASP A 38 -9.07 -6.69 1.00
N ARG A 39 -8.03 -6.15 0.37
CA ARG A 39 -6.99 -5.30 0.97
C ARG A 39 -7.01 -3.92 0.33
N ASP A 40 -6.88 -2.89 1.14
CA ASP A 40 -6.65 -1.53 0.66
C ASP A 40 -5.24 -1.41 0.01
N PRO A 41 -5.14 -1.00 -1.27
CA PRO A 41 -3.86 -0.76 -1.95
C PRO A 41 -2.95 0.27 -1.26
N GLU A 42 -3.52 1.32 -0.64
CA GLU A 42 -2.71 2.35 0.04
C GLU A 42 -2.07 1.78 1.32
N THR A 43 -2.83 1.05 2.14
CA THR A 43 -2.33 0.28 3.28
C THR A 43 -1.21 -0.67 2.87
N CYS A 44 -1.34 -1.37 1.73
CA CYS A 44 -0.28 -2.24 1.22
C CYS A 44 1.03 -1.48 0.91
N LEU A 45 0.97 -0.25 0.38
CA LEU A 45 2.19 0.58 0.16
C LEU A 45 2.91 0.90 1.47
N TYR A 46 2.17 1.27 2.52
CA TYR A 46 2.76 1.57 3.83
C TYR A 46 3.33 0.31 4.49
N LEU A 47 2.61 -0.81 4.48
CA LEU A 47 3.08 -2.07 5.07
C LEU A 47 4.35 -2.60 4.41
N VAL A 48 4.43 -2.64 3.07
CA VAL A 48 5.64 -3.02 2.33
C VAL A 48 6.83 -2.11 2.68
N SER A 49 6.57 -0.82 2.87
CA SER A 49 7.61 0.16 3.16
C SER A 49 8.10 0.04 4.60
N LEU A 50 7.18 -0.10 5.55
CA LEU A 50 7.47 -0.29 6.96
C LEU A 50 8.18 -1.63 7.19
N SER A 51 7.76 -2.72 6.55
CA SER A 51 8.44 -4.02 6.72
C SER A 51 9.89 -3.97 6.24
N LYS A 52 10.17 -3.31 5.10
CA LYS A 52 11.52 -3.06 4.60
C LYS A 52 12.35 -2.18 5.54
N ILE A 53 11.75 -1.12 6.07
CA ILE A 53 12.39 -0.18 7.02
C ILE A 53 12.76 -0.88 8.34
N LEU A 54 11.87 -1.73 8.85
CA LEU A 54 11.96 -2.37 10.16
C LEU A 54 12.70 -3.73 10.11
N GLY A 55 13.18 -4.16 8.93
CA GLY A 55 13.85 -5.45 8.76
C GLY A 55 12.93 -6.67 8.92
N LEU A 56 11.61 -6.50 8.81
CA LEU A 56 10.59 -7.52 9.09
C LEU A 56 10.39 -8.55 7.96
N GLY A 57 11.24 -8.52 6.92
CA GLY A 57 11.04 -9.30 5.70
C GLY A 57 10.06 -8.64 4.73
N LYS A 58 9.65 -9.41 3.72
CA LYS A 58 8.68 -8.99 2.69
C LYS A 58 7.28 -9.55 3.02
N PRO A 59 6.18 -8.85 2.69
CA PRO A 59 4.86 -9.47 2.57
C PRO A 59 4.86 -10.47 1.39
N PRO A 60 4.08 -11.57 1.45
CA PRO A 60 4.11 -12.63 0.43
C PRO A 60 3.77 -12.12 -0.98
N CYS A 61 2.80 -11.21 -1.09
CA CYS A 61 2.41 -10.58 -2.35
C CYS A 61 3.50 -9.72 -3.02
N LEU A 62 4.64 -9.49 -2.37
CA LEU A 62 5.79 -8.83 -3.01
C LEU A 62 6.63 -9.81 -3.84
N ASP A 63 6.50 -11.12 -3.62
CA ASP A 63 7.11 -12.12 -4.47
C ASP A 63 6.22 -12.42 -5.70
N ASP A 64 4.88 -12.44 -5.54
CA ASP A 64 3.90 -12.55 -6.64
C ASP A 64 4.05 -11.41 -7.66
N TYR A 65 3.97 -10.15 -7.21
CA TYR A 65 4.12 -8.97 -8.07
C TYR A 65 5.61 -8.61 -8.36
N GLY A 66 6.56 -9.29 -7.70
CA GLY A 66 8.01 -9.12 -7.80
C GLY A 66 8.57 -7.79 -7.26
N SER A 67 7.85 -6.68 -7.41
CA SER A 67 8.19 -5.40 -6.79
C SER A 67 6.95 -4.49 -6.68
N TYR A 68 6.81 -3.81 -5.55
CA TYR A 68 5.85 -2.72 -5.39
C TYR A 68 6.41 -1.44 -6.02
N SER A 69 6.38 -1.38 -7.34
CA SER A 69 6.85 -0.22 -8.13
C SER A 69 5.86 0.15 -9.23
N GLU A 70 5.80 1.42 -9.58
CA GLU A 70 4.94 1.94 -10.65
C GLU A 70 5.17 1.19 -11.97
N LYS A 71 6.43 0.88 -12.28
CA LYS A 71 6.84 0.08 -13.46
C LYS A 71 6.26 -1.33 -13.45
N ALA A 72 6.13 -1.98 -12.28
CA ALA A 72 5.55 -3.32 -12.18
C ALA A 72 4.03 -3.29 -12.39
N PHE A 73 3.31 -2.36 -11.72
CA PHE A 73 1.86 -2.25 -11.88
C PHE A 73 1.45 -1.78 -13.28
N ARG A 74 2.21 -0.86 -13.91
CA ARG A 74 2.01 -0.52 -15.34
C ARG A 74 2.26 -1.69 -16.28
N ARG A 75 3.17 -2.62 -15.95
CA ARG A 75 3.39 -3.85 -16.73
C ARG A 75 2.19 -4.81 -16.61
N ILE A 76 1.64 -5.00 -15.41
CA ILE A 76 0.43 -5.82 -15.20
C ILE A 76 -0.73 -5.28 -16.04
N ILE A 77 -1.02 -3.98 -15.92
CA ILE A 77 -2.02 -3.28 -16.73
C ILE A 77 -1.77 -3.52 -18.23
N LYS A 78 -0.56 -3.25 -18.71
CA LYS A 78 -0.21 -3.41 -20.12
C LYS A 78 -0.45 -4.86 -20.61
N ASN A 79 -0.05 -5.88 -19.83
CA ASN A 79 -0.23 -7.27 -20.20
C ASN A 79 -1.71 -7.61 -20.41
N ILE A 80 -2.59 -7.10 -19.54
CA ILE A 80 -4.05 -7.31 -19.60
C ILE A 80 -4.65 -6.56 -20.80
N GLU A 81 -4.20 -5.32 -21.07
CA GLU A 81 -4.62 -4.55 -22.25
C GLU A 81 -4.21 -5.23 -23.57
N GLU A 82 -3.01 -5.83 -23.64
CA GLU A 82 -2.55 -6.61 -24.80
C GLU A 82 -3.31 -7.95 -24.93
N LYS A 83 -3.62 -8.63 -23.81
CA LYS A 83 -4.37 -9.90 -23.76
C LYS A 83 -5.82 -9.74 -24.29
N TYR A 84 -6.51 -8.68 -23.87
CA TYR A 84 -7.92 -8.45 -24.21
C TYR A 84 -8.15 -7.43 -25.34
N ARG A 85 -7.09 -6.76 -25.84
CA ARG A 85 -7.14 -5.75 -26.92
C ARG A 85 -8.10 -4.58 -26.64
N MET A 86 -8.19 -4.16 -25.38
CA MET A 86 -9.04 -3.09 -24.88
C MET A 86 -8.32 -2.37 -23.74
N LYS A 87 -8.70 -1.13 -23.43
CA LYS A 87 -8.07 -0.41 -22.30
C LYS A 87 -8.46 -1.02 -20.97
N ILE A 88 -7.64 -0.85 -19.95
CA ILE A 88 -7.83 -1.49 -18.64
C ILE A 88 -9.14 -1.08 -17.97
N GLN A 89 -9.59 0.17 -18.15
CA GLN A 89 -10.88 0.63 -17.65
C GLN A 89 -12.07 0.04 -18.44
N GLU A 90 -11.91 -0.18 -19.75
CA GLU A 90 -12.90 -0.83 -20.60
C GLU A 90 -13.05 -2.30 -20.21
N PHE A 91 -11.92 -2.98 -19.96
CA PHE A 91 -11.86 -4.34 -19.40
C PHE A 91 -12.57 -4.44 -18.05
N ILE A 92 -12.14 -3.67 -17.05
CA ILE A 92 -12.73 -3.67 -15.70
C ILE A 92 -14.24 -3.39 -15.77
N ASN A 93 -14.67 -2.36 -16.51
CA ASN A 93 -16.08 -2.00 -16.62
C ASN A 93 -16.91 -3.11 -17.29
N SER A 94 -16.38 -3.76 -18.33
CA SER A 94 -17.07 -4.88 -18.99
C SER A 94 -17.21 -6.09 -18.06
N ARG A 95 -16.17 -6.44 -17.30
CA ARG A 95 -16.18 -7.63 -16.42
C ARG A 95 -16.94 -7.44 -15.12
N ILE A 96 -17.04 -6.20 -14.60
CA ILE A 96 -18.00 -5.87 -13.53
C ILE A 96 -19.45 -5.99 -14.04
N LYS A 97 -19.73 -5.61 -15.29
CA LYS A 97 -21.10 -5.60 -15.85
C LYS A 97 -21.59 -6.95 -16.36
N GLU A 98 -20.72 -7.72 -17.02
CA GLU A 98 -21.06 -8.99 -17.68
C GLU A 98 -20.67 -10.22 -16.85
N GLY A 99 -19.82 -10.04 -15.83
CA GLY A 99 -19.12 -11.11 -15.13
C GLY A 99 -17.86 -11.59 -15.89
N PRO A 100 -16.85 -12.13 -15.18
CA PRO A 100 -15.78 -12.91 -15.80
C PRO A 100 -16.30 -14.20 -16.45
N LYS A 101 -15.81 -14.52 -17.64
CA LYS A 101 -16.24 -15.67 -18.45
C LYS A 101 -15.35 -16.90 -18.24
N SER A 102 -14.29 -16.76 -17.45
CA SER A 102 -13.38 -17.83 -17.03
C SER A 102 -12.70 -17.48 -15.70
N LEU A 103 -12.04 -18.46 -15.06
CA LEU A 103 -11.18 -18.22 -13.89
C LEU A 103 -10.01 -17.30 -14.22
N ASP A 104 -9.47 -17.41 -15.44
CA ASP A 104 -8.38 -16.58 -15.98
C ASP A 104 -8.82 -15.11 -16.07
N GLU A 105 -9.99 -14.83 -16.64
CA GLU A 105 -10.58 -13.48 -16.65
C GLU A 105 -10.90 -12.93 -15.24
N ASN A 106 -11.19 -13.80 -14.27
CA ASN A 106 -11.43 -13.39 -12.89
C ASN A 106 -10.12 -12.99 -12.20
N VAL A 107 -9.02 -13.72 -12.44
CA VAL A 107 -7.68 -13.35 -11.97
C VAL A 107 -7.25 -12.02 -12.60
N ASP A 108 -7.38 -11.86 -13.92
CA ASP A 108 -7.04 -10.59 -14.57
C ASP A 108 -7.90 -9.42 -14.08
N LEU A 109 -9.19 -9.63 -13.77
CA LEU A 109 -10.03 -8.58 -13.17
C LEU A 109 -9.48 -8.14 -11.80
N MET A 110 -9.12 -9.09 -10.95
CA MET A 110 -8.53 -8.81 -9.64
C MET A 110 -7.17 -8.11 -9.76
N GLU A 111 -6.30 -8.56 -10.66
CA GLU A 111 -5.01 -7.92 -10.93
C GLU A 111 -5.17 -6.51 -11.53
N ALA A 112 -6.10 -6.31 -12.46
CA ALA A 112 -6.40 -5.01 -13.06
C ALA A 112 -6.88 -4.00 -12.02
N GLN A 113 -7.83 -4.40 -11.16
CA GLN A 113 -8.35 -3.57 -10.07
C GLN A 113 -7.25 -3.24 -9.05
N PHE A 114 -6.48 -4.24 -8.63
CA PHE A 114 -5.39 -4.04 -7.66
C PHE A 114 -4.29 -3.15 -8.24
N ALA A 115 -3.80 -3.41 -9.45
CA ALA A 115 -2.74 -2.63 -10.08
C ALA A 115 -3.14 -1.17 -10.33
N LEU A 116 -4.39 -0.91 -10.72
CA LEU A 116 -4.91 0.46 -10.91
C LEU A 116 -5.07 1.19 -9.57
N GLY A 117 -5.59 0.51 -8.53
CA GLY A 117 -5.64 1.05 -7.17
C GLY A 117 -4.26 1.37 -6.59
N MET A 118 -3.29 0.47 -6.81
CA MET A 118 -1.88 0.66 -6.41
C MET A 118 -1.23 1.87 -7.10
N LEU A 119 -1.48 2.10 -8.40
CA LEU A 119 -0.97 3.27 -9.10
C LEU A 119 -1.58 4.58 -8.59
N ASN A 120 -2.89 4.59 -8.31
CA ASN A 120 -3.57 5.74 -7.72
C ASN A 120 -2.98 6.07 -6.34
N ALA A 121 -2.88 5.06 -5.46
CA ALA A 121 -2.31 5.21 -4.11
C ALA A 121 -0.83 5.64 -4.13
N MET A 122 -0.04 5.23 -5.13
CA MET A 122 1.34 5.72 -5.29
C MET A 122 1.42 7.23 -5.56
N SER A 123 0.38 7.85 -6.13
CA SER A 123 0.37 9.27 -6.46
C SER A 123 0.00 10.18 -5.27
N SER A 124 -0.86 9.71 -4.35
CA SER A 124 -1.33 10.44 -3.16
C SER A 124 -0.45 10.24 -1.92
N ARG A 125 0.32 9.15 -1.89
CA ARG A 125 1.04 8.62 -0.72
C ARG A 125 1.82 9.68 0.09
N ARG A 126 1.54 9.75 1.40
CA ARG A 126 2.34 10.50 2.38
C ARG A 126 3.73 9.87 2.60
N LYS A 127 4.73 10.69 2.94
CA LYS A 127 6.11 10.23 3.21
C LYS A 127 6.27 9.78 4.66
N LEU A 128 6.78 8.56 4.84
CA LEU A 128 7.19 8.06 6.16
C LEU A 128 8.47 8.79 6.60
N ILE A 129 8.43 9.43 7.77
CA ILE A 129 9.53 10.20 8.36
C ILE A 129 10.08 9.43 9.56
N ILE A 130 11.39 9.22 9.61
CA ILE A 130 12.06 8.48 10.69
C ILE A 130 13.27 9.27 11.16
N VAL A 131 13.31 9.53 12.46
CA VAL A 131 14.34 10.33 13.13
C VAL A 131 14.75 9.65 14.44
N LYS A 132 15.99 9.86 14.89
CA LYS A 132 16.41 9.43 16.23
C LYS A 132 15.65 10.26 17.28
N GLY A 133 15.27 9.65 18.40
CA GLY A 133 14.57 10.33 19.50
C GLY A 133 15.32 11.56 20.03
N SER A 134 16.66 11.53 20.01
CA SER A 134 17.55 12.66 20.31
C SER A 134 17.34 13.91 19.44
N ASN A 135 16.64 13.77 18.31
CA ASN A 135 16.42 14.82 17.33
C ASN A 135 14.95 15.31 17.34
N ILE A 136 14.13 14.80 18.26
CA ILE A 136 12.72 15.16 18.41
C ILE A 136 12.60 16.18 19.54
N GLN A 137 11.99 17.32 19.24
CA GLN A 137 11.61 18.32 20.23
C GLN A 137 10.12 18.64 20.05
N ILE A 138 9.34 18.44 21.11
CA ILE A 138 7.89 18.71 21.13
C ILE A 138 7.67 19.88 22.10
N SER A 139 7.04 20.95 21.62
CA SER A 139 6.76 22.14 22.41
C SER A 139 5.27 22.50 22.31
N LYS A 140 4.61 22.60 23.48
CA LYS A 140 3.15 22.55 23.70
C LYS A 140 2.53 21.17 23.40
N THR A 141 2.36 20.39 24.46
CA THR A 141 1.34 19.34 24.53
C THR A 141 0.01 19.95 24.98
N SER A 142 -0.98 19.91 24.10
CA SER A 142 -2.39 20.00 24.45
C SER A 142 -3.03 18.64 24.14
N GLU A 143 -3.95 18.19 24.99
CA GLU A 143 -4.78 16.96 24.82
C GLU A 143 -4.05 15.59 24.91
N THR A 144 -4.06 15.04 26.13
CA THR A 144 -4.19 13.60 26.45
C THR A 144 -5.64 13.12 26.15
N ILE A 145 -6.03 11.83 26.08
CA ILE A 145 -5.38 10.54 26.43
C ILE A 145 -5.19 9.65 25.16
N ILE A 146 -5.61 8.39 24.94
CA ILE A 146 -6.30 7.26 25.63
C ILE A 146 -5.74 5.96 24.97
N TYR A 147 -5.69 4.77 25.59
CA TYR A 147 -6.11 4.27 26.91
C TYR A 147 -4.92 3.68 27.67
#